data_AF-A0A928JKC6-F1
#
_entry.id   AF-A0A928JKC6-F1
#
_cell.length_a   1.000
_cell.length_b   1.000
_cell.length_c   1.000
_cell.angle_alpha   90.00
_cell.angle_beta   90.00
_cell.angle_gamma   90.00
#
_symmetry.space_group_name_H-M   'P 1'
#
loop_
_entity.id
_entity.type
_entity.pdbx_description
1 polymer ?
#
loop_
_entity_poly.entity_id
_entity_poly.type
_entity_poly.pdbx_seq_one_letter_code
_entity_poly.pdbx_strand_id
1 'polypeptide(L)'
;MRKTTKKIVAVLSLIAIMVSALSVSAMAANRYDVKQYPVYVCLGDSVASGFGLPDYNRRGKVLVYRKNIQGSYGNLLSKDVGAKRYYPCGYPGFTSAIFRYCLTDNYTPREWEINQLQNFSYNDYSPEVLNRERTHIRNAVAKADLITVDLGVNDTWYSTIALVYEIAKYGTVVGVDPRKTLAEELAIYGSWGTVARNAMYYLAGFAENPQLWATFWGWWVENLSTYFLQYQANFDAIMDGIFKLNPDVTVVNLASGNSFRCLSIIPGVRSGSLKLQWMDKPVQVDLPFVGTFTLPNFVHVSENPIANVTGVMYDFFYEPIRQAWTVKKPGQVFYADVTDYEMIMKNQITIPMYEFMSMDDSAFNPHATLAGNRYMADKILEVLPTR
;
A
#
# COMPACT_ATOMS: atom_id res chain seq x y z
N MET A 1 -50.43 21.06 -13.89
CA MET A 1 -49.47 21.40 -14.97
C MET A 1 -50.01 20.93 -16.32
N ARG A 2 -50.13 21.83 -17.30
CA ARG A 2 -50.64 21.51 -18.66
C ARG A 2 -49.70 20.51 -19.35
N LYS A 3 -50.23 19.62 -20.20
CA LYS A 3 -49.47 18.58 -20.95
C LYS A 3 -48.21 19.14 -21.64
N THR A 4 -48.28 20.38 -22.11
CA THR A 4 -47.18 21.11 -22.77
C THR A 4 -46.02 21.42 -21.81
N THR A 5 -46.30 21.81 -20.56
CA THR A 5 -45.28 22.09 -19.55
C THR A 5 -44.50 20.83 -19.16
N LYS A 6 -45.18 19.66 -19.07
CA LYS A 6 -44.50 18.38 -18.79
C LYS A 6 -43.57 17.95 -19.92
N LYS A 7 -43.96 18.18 -21.19
CA LYS A 7 -43.11 17.88 -22.36
C LYS A 7 -41.87 18.77 -22.40
N ILE A 8 -42.03 20.06 -22.10
CA ILE A 8 -40.89 21.01 -22.08
C ILE A 8 -39.89 20.64 -20.97
N VAL A 9 -40.38 20.33 -19.77
CA VAL A 9 -39.50 19.90 -18.66
C VAL A 9 -38.80 18.58 -18.98
N ALA A 10 -39.48 17.62 -19.61
CA ALA A 10 -38.87 16.36 -20.03
C ALA A 10 -37.77 16.57 -21.08
N VAL A 11 -38.00 17.44 -22.07
CA VAL A 11 -37.00 17.78 -23.09
C VAL A 11 -35.81 18.51 -22.48
N LEU A 12 -36.02 19.46 -21.58
CA LEU A 12 -34.93 20.17 -20.88
C LEU A 12 -34.13 19.22 -19.97
N SER A 13 -34.79 18.27 -19.31
CA SER A 13 -34.11 17.25 -18.50
C SER A 13 -33.28 16.30 -19.36
N LEU A 14 -33.81 15.89 -20.53
CA LEU A 14 -33.09 15.07 -21.49
C LEU A 14 -31.88 15.83 -22.07
N ILE A 15 -32.04 17.11 -22.38
CA ILE A 15 -30.93 17.97 -22.83
C ILE A 15 -29.90 18.14 -21.72
N ALA A 16 -30.30 18.34 -20.47
CA ALA A 16 -29.35 18.42 -19.34
C ALA A 16 -28.59 17.10 -19.13
N ILE A 17 -29.27 15.95 -19.24
CA ILE A 17 -28.64 14.61 -19.18
C ILE A 17 -27.70 14.41 -20.37
N MET A 18 -28.11 14.79 -21.59
CA MET A 18 -27.26 14.68 -22.78
C MET A 18 -26.07 15.64 -22.73
N VAL A 19 -26.24 16.87 -22.24
CA VAL A 19 -25.12 17.80 -22.05
C VAL A 19 -24.19 17.26 -20.96
N SER A 20 -24.68 16.72 -19.85
CA SER A 20 -23.82 16.06 -18.85
C SER A 20 -23.14 14.79 -19.39
N ALA A 21 -23.79 14.03 -20.27
CA ALA A 21 -23.22 12.83 -20.89
C ALA A 21 -22.23 13.14 -22.04
N LEU A 22 -22.40 14.27 -22.73
CA LEU A 22 -21.55 14.71 -23.85
C LEU A 22 -20.44 15.68 -23.41
N SER A 23 -20.56 16.31 -22.23
CA SER A 23 -19.52 17.19 -21.66
C SER A 23 -18.38 16.43 -20.98
N VAL A 24 -18.43 15.09 -20.95
CA VAL A 24 -17.35 14.24 -20.43
C VAL A 24 -16.79 13.41 -21.58
N SER A 25 -16.26 14.10 -22.58
CA SER A 25 -15.21 13.54 -23.45
C SER A 25 -13.91 14.32 -23.20
N ALA A 26 -13.55 14.54 -21.94
CA ALA A 26 -12.14 14.70 -21.62
C ALA A 26 -11.54 13.31 -21.89
N MET A 27 -10.99 13.12 -23.10
CA MET A 27 -10.28 11.88 -23.39
C MET A 27 -9.16 11.75 -22.36
N ALA A 28 -9.24 10.72 -21.53
CA ALA A 28 -8.20 10.37 -20.59
C ALA A 28 -6.87 10.33 -21.34
N ALA A 29 -5.84 11.00 -20.82
CA ALA A 29 -4.58 11.05 -21.53
C ALA A 29 -3.98 9.64 -21.64
N ASN A 30 -3.22 9.44 -22.70
CA ASN A 30 -2.49 8.22 -22.97
C ASN A 30 -1.05 8.58 -23.37
N ARG A 31 -0.23 7.57 -23.62
CA ARG A 31 1.19 7.76 -23.94
C ARG A 31 1.45 8.62 -25.20
N TYR A 32 0.46 8.83 -26.06
CA TYR A 32 0.62 9.60 -27.29
C TYR A 32 0.27 11.08 -27.13
N ASP A 33 -0.61 11.41 -26.19
CA ASP A 33 -1.16 12.75 -26.02
C ASP A 33 -1.02 13.33 -24.60
N VAL A 34 -0.38 12.62 -23.66
CA VAL A 34 -0.15 13.15 -22.30
C VAL A 34 0.77 14.38 -22.30
N LYS A 35 0.43 15.37 -21.46
CA LYS A 35 1.29 16.51 -21.14
C LYS A 35 2.70 16.04 -20.78
N GLN A 36 3.69 16.80 -21.20
CA GLN A 36 5.09 16.42 -21.02
C GLN A 36 5.67 17.03 -19.75
N TYR A 37 6.46 16.23 -19.05
CA TYR A 37 7.04 16.56 -17.75
C TYR A 37 8.55 16.32 -17.79
N PRO A 38 9.38 17.35 -18.08
CA PRO A 38 10.82 17.22 -18.26
C PRO A 38 11.56 16.55 -17.09
N VAL A 39 11.10 16.77 -15.85
CA VAL A 39 11.64 16.16 -14.65
C VAL A 39 10.55 15.36 -13.93
N TYR A 40 10.74 14.04 -13.86
CA TYR A 40 9.84 13.14 -13.16
C TYR A 40 10.52 12.51 -11.94
N VAL A 41 9.82 12.52 -10.80
CA VAL A 41 10.24 11.84 -9.56
C VAL A 41 9.21 10.78 -9.19
N CYS A 42 9.67 9.54 -9.01
CA CYS A 42 8.83 8.44 -8.54
C CYS A 42 9.10 8.22 -7.04
N LEU A 43 8.28 8.80 -6.15
CA LEU A 43 8.37 8.56 -4.71
C LEU A 43 7.55 7.32 -4.37
N GLY A 44 8.16 6.39 -3.64
CA GLY A 44 7.41 5.27 -3.09
C GLY A 44 8.28 4.23 -2.41
N ASP A 45 7.68 3.08 -2.16
CA ASP A 45 8.35 1.97 -1.48
C ASP A 45 8.97 0.94 -2.45
N SER A 46 8.88 -0.35 -2.12
CA SER A 46 9.37 -1.44 -2.95
C SER A 46 8.61 -1.58 -4.26
N VAL A 47 7.31 -1.26 -4.30
CA VAL A 47 6.51 -1.28 -5.53
C VAL A 47 7.06 -0.24 -6.52
N ALA A 48 7.25 0.99 -6.06
CA ALA A 48 7.88 2.07 -6.81
C ALA A 48 9.32 1.78 -7.26
N SER A 49 10.05 0.99 -6.48
CA SER A 49 11.41 0.58 -6.83
C SER A 49 11.47 -0.42 -7.98
N GLY A 50 10.36 -1.11 -8.29
CA GLY A 50 10.33 -2.24 -9.23
C GLY A 50 10.84 -3.54 -8.61
N PHE A 51 10.67 -3.72 -7.31
CA PHE A 51 11.09 -4.92 -6.58
C PHE A 51 10.54 -6.19 -7.24
N GLY A 52 11.37 -7.22 -7.37
CA GLY A 52 10.99 -8.50 -7.97
C GLY A 52 11.00 -8.52 -9.50
N LEU A 53 11.19 -7.38 -10.19
CA LEU A 53 11.31 -7.39 -11.64
C LEU A 53 12.63 -8.01 -12.14
N PRO A 54 12.68 -8.56 -13.36
CA PRO A 54 13.89 -9.21 -13.88
C PRO A 54 15.16 -8.33 -13.83
N ASP A 55 15.05 -7.03 -14.12
CA ASP A 55 16.19 -6.09 -14.02
C ASP A 55 16.56 -5.73 -12.57
N TYR A 56 15.62 -5.83 -11.64
CA TYR A 56 15.90 -5.72 -10.21
C TYR A 56 16.72 -6.93 -9.76
N ASN A 57 16.20 -8.14 -10.01
CA ASN A 57 16.78 -9.40 -9.53
C ASN A 57 18.17 -9.65 -10.13
N ARG A 58 18.39 -9.25 -11.39
CA ARG A 58 19.70 -9.36 -12.06
C ARG A 58 20.82 -8.61 -11.33
N ARG A 59 20.49 -7.62 -10.48
CA ARG A 59 21.47 -6.84 -9.71
C ARG A 59 22.05 -7.62 -8.53
N GLY A 60 21.49 -8.78 -8.19
CA GLY A 60 22.02 -9.69 -7.18
C GLY A 60 22.05 -9.12 -5.77
N LYS A 61 21.22 -8.10 -5.49
CA LYS A 61 21.09 -7.48 -4.16
C LYS A 61 19.64 -7.50 -3.75
N VAL A 62 19.39 -7.86 -2.50
CA VAL A 62 18.05 -7.83 -1.89
C VAL A 62 17.50 -6.40 -1.86
N LEU A 63 18.36 -5.42 -1.60
CA LEU A 63 17.99 -4.02 -1.56
C LEU A 63 18.61 -3.23 -2.71
N VAL A 64 17.75 -2.81 -3.64
CA VAL A 64 18.07 -1.89 -4.73
C VAL A 64 17.11 -0.71 -4.65
N TYR A 65 17.66 0.48 -4.43
CA TYR A 65 16.96 1.77 -4.46
C TYR A 65 17.77 2.78 -5.27
N ARG A 66 17.15 3.90 -5.67
CA ARG A 66 17.81 4.95 -6.50
C ARG A 66 18.36 4.47 -7.83
N LYS A 67 17.78 3.42 -8.37
CA LYS A 67 18.15 2.87 -9.66
C LYS A 67 16.96 2.85 -10.58
N ASN A 68 17.21 3.19 -11.83
CA ASN A 68 16.23 3.04 -12.89
C ASN A 68 16.12 1.55 -13.23
N ILE A 69 15.06 0.90 -12.75
CA ILE A 69 14.78 -0.52 -13.01
C ILE A 69 13.98 -0.62 -14.29
N GLN A 70 14.48 -1.39 -15.27
CA GLN A 70 13.76 -1.55 -16.53
C GLN A 70 12.41 -2.24 -16.31
N GLY A 71 11.35 -1.64 -16.86
CA GLY A 71 10.00 -2.17 -16.78
C GLY A 71 9.23 -1.83 -15.50
N SER A 72 9.83 -1.14 -14.52
CA SER A 72 9.05 -0.57 -13.41
C SER A 72 8.11 0.52 -13.92
N TYR A 73 6.98 0.75 -13.25
CA TYR A 73 6.01 1.75 -13.70
C TYR A 73 6.65 3.15 -13.79
N GLY A 74 7.56 3.49 -12.87
CA GLY A 74 8.31 4.74 -12.92
C GLY A 74 9.25 4.82 -14.13
N ASN A 75 9.92 3.71 -14.49
CA ASN A 75 10.72 3.66 -15.73
C ASN A 75 9.85 3.87 -16.98
N LEU A 76 8.71 3.20 -17.04
CA LEU A 76 7.79 3.27 -18.17
C LEU A 76 7.19 4.67 -18.30
N LEU A 77 6.62 5.18 -17.21
CA LEU A 77 6.01 6.51 -17.17
C LEU A 77 7.01 7.61 -17.52
N SER A 78 8.27 7.51 -17.06
CA SER A 78 9.30 8.50 -17.40
C SER A 78 9.49 8.67 -18.91
N LYS A 79 9.32 7.59 -19.68
CA LYS A 79 9.40 7.62 -21.16
C LYS A 79 8.13 8.21 -21.75
N ASP A 80 6.97 7.78 -21.27
CA ASP A 80 5.66 8.18 -21.80
C ASP A 80 5.39 9.68 -21.58
N VAL A 81 5.83 10.24 -20.45
CA VAL A 81 5.72 11.68 -20.15
C VAL A 81 6.87 12.52 -20.72
N GLY A 82 7.78 11.90 -21.47
CA GLY A 82 8.93 12.55 -22.09
C GLY A 82 9.91 13.18 -21.11
N ALA A 83 10.10 12.57 -19.94
CA ALA A 83 11.03 13.07 -18.95
C ALA A 83 12.47 13.00 -19.48
N LYS A 84 13.14 14.15 -19.48
CA LYS A 84 14.58 14.26 -19.75
C LYS A 84 15.40 13.82 -18.54
N ARG A 85 14.81 13.96 -17.35
CA ARG A 85 15.40 13.55 -16.08
C ARG A 85 14.41 12.74 -15.27
N TYR A 86 14.80 11.53 -14.91
CA TYR A 86 14.05 10.65 -14.02
C TYR A 86 14.80 10.44 -12.71
N TYR A 87 14.11 10.65 -11.58
CA TYR A 87 14.58 10.32 -10.24
C TYR A 87 13.80 9.11 -9.69
N PRO A 88 14.40 7.90 -9.73
CA PRO A 88 13.79 6.69 -9.17
C PRO A 88 13.92 6.69 -7.64
N CYS A 89 12.99 7.34 -6.96
CA CYS A 89 12.95 7.46 -5.51
C CYS A 89 12.03 6.41 -4.85
N GLY A 90 12.05 5.19 -5.39
CA GLY A 90 11.46 4.01 -4.77
C GLY A 90 12.44 3.38 -3.77
N TYR A 91 12.03 3.27 -2.51
CA TYR A 91 12.82 2.76 -1.40
C TYR A 91 12.12 1.56 -0.75
N PRO A 92 12.52 0.31 -1.06
CA PRO A 92 11.93 -0.86 -0.43
C PRO A 92 11.94 -0.75 1.10
N GLY A 93 10.82 -1.07 1.74
CA GLY A 93 10.65 -1.00 3.20
C GLY A 93 10.34 0.38 3.79
N PHE A 94 10.37 1.47 3.01
CA PHE A 94 9.96 2.77 3.55
C PHE A 94 8.45 2.78 3.84
N THR A 95 8.09 3.22 5.04
CA THR A 95 6.71 3.52 5.44
C THR A 95 6.42 5.01 5.25
N SER A 96 5.16 5.41 5.44
CA SER A 96 4.78 6.83 5.46
C SER A 96 5.57 7.64 6.51
N ALA A 97 5.92 7.05 7.66
CA ALA A 97 6.71 7.73 8.69
C ALA A 97 8.12 8.06 8.20
N ILE A 98 8.78 7.14 7.51
CA ILE A 98 10.14 7.35 6.98
C ILE A 98 10.12 8.40 5.86
N PHE A 99 9.09 8.41 5.01
CA PHE A 99 8.94 9.46 4.00
C PHE A 99 8.64 10.83 4.60
N ARG A 100 7.80 10.90 5.64
CA ARG A 100 7.58 12.14 6.40
C ARG A 100 8.90 12.64 6.99
N TYR A 101 9.68 11.76 7.61
CA TYR A 101 11.03 12.09 8.07
C TYR A 101 11.91 12.59 6.92
N CYS A 102 11.84 12.03 5.72
CA CYS A 102 12.64 12.51 4.59
C CYS A 102 12.18 13.86 4.04
N LEU A 103 10.90 14.23 4.19
CA LEU A 103 10.32 15.40 3.55
C LEU A 103 10.08 16.58 4.49
N THR A 104 9.97 16.36 5.80
CA THR A 104 9.68 17.42 6.78
C THR A 104 10.80 17.63 7.80
N ASP A 105 10.91 18.84 8.34
CA ASP A 105 11.97 19.23 9.31
C ASP A 105 11.63 18.92 10.77
N ASN A 106 10.37 18.59 11.05
CA ASN A 106 9.80 18.55 12.40
C ASN A 106 9.28 17.17 12.81
N TYR A 107 9.78 16.11 12.18
CA TYR A 107 9.35 14.76 12.46
C TYR A 107 10.54 13.84 12.69
N THR A 108 10.42 12.99 13.70
CA THR A 108 11.37 11.93 14.02
C THR A 108 10.57 10.64 14.09
N PRO A 109 10.91 9.60 13.31
CA PRO A 109 10.26 8.29 13.42
C PRO A 109 10.47 7.71 14.82
N ARG A 110 9.52 6.90 15.27
CA ARG A 110 9.62 6.18 16.53
C ARG A 110 10.75 5.15 16.43
N GLU A 111 11.36 4.82 17.57
CA GLU A 111 12.47 3.86 17.62
C GLU A 111 12.10 2.53 16.95
N TRP A 112 10.90 2.01 17.22
CA TRP A 112 10.45 0.77 16.61
C TRP A 112 10.29 0.87 15.09
N GLU A 113 9.93 2.03 14.52
CA GLU A 113 9.82 2.22 13.06
C GLU A 113 11.20 2.13 12.40
N ILE A 114 12.22 2.72 13.05
CA ILE A 114 13.61 2.61 12.62
C ILE A 114 14.11 1.18 12.73
N ASN A 115 13.85 0.51 13.87
CA ASN A 115 14.29 -0.86 14.09
C ASN A 115 13.65 -1.82 13.08
N GLN A 116 12.36 -1.64 12.77
CA GLN A 116 11.70 -2.42 11.71
C GLN A 116 12.35 -2.14 10.35
N LEU A 117 12.52 -0.89 9.96
CA LEU A 117 13.18 -0.55 8.70
C LEU A 117 14.58 -1.18 8.58
N GLN A 118 15.36 -1.16 9.65
CA GLN A 118 16.68 -1.79 9.70
C GLN A 118 16.60 -3.31 9.53
N ASN A 119 15.62 -3.97 10.17
CA ASN A 119 15.39 -5.40 10.00
C ASN A 119 15.02 -5.75 8.54
N PHE A 120 14.09 -5.03 7.92
CA PHE A 120 13.66 -5.28 6.54
C PHE A 120 14.71 -4.93 5.48
N SER A 121 15.68 -4.08 5.84
CA SER A 121 16.77 -3.67 4.95
C SER A 121 18.09 -4.38 5.23
N TYR A 122 18.13 -5.36 6.16
CA TYR A 122 19.38 -5.99 6.58
C TYR A 122 20.44 -4.96 7.03
N ASN A 123 19.99 -3.92 7.75
CA ASN A 123 20.76 -2.76 8.20
C ASN A 123 21.29 -1.81 7.11
N ASP A 124 20.86 -1.93 5.85
CA ASP A 124 21.31 -1.03 4.78
C ASP A 124 20.82 0.42 4.96
N TYR A 125 19.69 0.65 5.66
CA TYR A 125 19.21 1.99 6.00
C TYR A 125 19.67 2.45 7.39
N SER A 126 20.98 2.66 7.56
CA SER A 126 21.51 3.32 8.76
C SER A 126 21.03 4.78 8.87
N PRO A 127 21.10 5.41 10.06
CA PRO A 127 20.78 6.83 10.22
C PRO A 127 21.54 7.75 9.25
N GLU A 128 22.81 7.46 8.97
CA GLU A 128 23.64 8.22 8.02
C GLU A 128 23.11 8.09 6.59
N VAL A 129 22.69 6.88 6.21
CA VAL A 129 22.05 6.62 4.92
C VAL A 129 20.74 7.39 4.83
N LEU A 130 19.87 7.32 5.84
CA LEU A 130 18.60 8.03 5.86
C LEU A 130 18.77 9.55 5.75
N ASN A 131 19.78 10.13 6.41
CA ASN A 131 20.06 11.56 6.30
C ASN A 131 20.53 11.97 4.88
N ARG A 132 21.33 11.11 4.24
CA ARG A 132 21.73 11.32 2.84
C ARG A 132 20.54 11.18 1.88
N GLU A 133 19.69 10.18 2.09
CA GLU A 133 18.52 9.95 1.25
C GLU A 133 17.47 11.05 1.43
N ARG A 134 17.27 11.57 2.66
CA ARG A 134 16.52 12.79 2.95
C ARG A 134 16.98 13.95 2.06
N THR A 135 18.28 14.22 2.04
CA THR A 135 18.84 15.29 1.19
C THR A 135 18.58 15.03 -0.30
N HIS A 136 18.76 13.79 -0.76
CA HIS A 136 18.52 13.42 -2.16
C HIS A 136 17.05 13.59 -2.57
N ILE A 137 16.12 13.07 -1.76
CA ILE A 137 14.67 13.12 -2.00
C ILE A 137 14.21 14.57 -2.10
N ARG A 138 14.57 15.42 -1.13
CA ARG A 138 14.16 16.84 -1.13
C ARG A 138 14.69 17.58 -2.36
N ASN A 139 15.93 17.32 -2.75
CA ASN A 139 16.52 17.92 -3.95
C ASN A 139 15.85 17.44 -5.25
N ALA A 140 15.37 16.20 -5.30
CA ALA A 140 14.61 15.68 -6.43
C ALA A 140 13.22 16.34 -6.50
N VAL A 141 12.51 16.39 -5.36
CA VAL A 141 11.18 17.02 -5.24
C VAL A 141 11.22 18.50 -5.64
N ALA A 142 12.21 19.25 -5.15
CA ALA A 142 12.38 20.67 -5.46
C ALA A 142 12.59 20.98 -6.96
N LYS A 143 12.93 19.97 -7.78
CA LYS A 143 13.20 20.12 -9.22
C LYS A 143 12.15 19.45 -10.10
N ALA A 144 11.15 18.81 -9.51
CA ALA A 144 10.20 17.98 -10.21
C ALA A 144 9.17 18.82 -10.98
N ASP A 145 8.79 18.36 -12.17
CA ASP A 145 7.60 18.80 -12.87
C ASP A 145 6.42 17.85 -12.59
N LEU A 146 6.74 16.56 -12.42
CA LEU A 146 5.80 15.49 -12.05
C LEU A 146 6.36 14.68 -10.88
N ILE A 147 5.49 14.38 -9.91
CA ILE A 147 5.76 13.43 -8.83
C ILE A 147 4.64 12.38 -8.82
N THR A 148 5.00 11.10 -8.75
CA THR A 148 4.05 10.05 -8.32
C THR A 148 4.35 9.68 -6.88
N VAL A 149 3.32 9.49 -6.05
CA VAL A 149 3.45 9.07 -4.65
C VAL A 149 2.74 7.74 -4.45
N ASP A 150 3.51 6.69 -4.18
CA ASP A 150 3.05 5.31 -3.95
C ASP A 150 3.55 4.79 -2.59
N LEU A 151 2.74 4.97 -1.54
CA LEU A 151 3.14 4.75 -0.15
C LEU A 151 2.00 4.20 0.70
N GLY A 152 2.25 3.20 1.53
CA GLY A 152 1.28 2.76 2.54
C GLY A 152 1.18 1.24 2.67
N VAL A 153 1.73 0.49 1.71
CA VAL A 153 1.78 -0.97 1.82
C VAL A 153 2.61 -1.38 3.03
N ASN A 154 3.78 -0.77 3.25
CA ASN A 154 4.61 -1.11 4.40
C ASN A 154 3.98 -0.75 5.75
N ASP A 155 3.14 0.29 5.80
CA ASP A 155 2.42 0.70 7.00
C ASP A 155 1.48 -0.43 7.50
N THR A 156 0.81 -1.15 6.61
CA THR A 156 -0.03 -2.30 7.01
C THR A 156 0.74 -3.63 7.05
N TRP A 157 1.78 -3.77 6.22
CA TRP A 157 2.62 -4.96 6.16
C TRP A 157 3.39 -5.21 7.45
N TYR A 158 4.02 -4.18 8.01
CA TYR A 158 4.80 -4.32 9.24
C TYR A 158 3.93 -4.74 10.42
N SER A 159 2.70 -4.22 10.51
CA SER A 159 1.67 -4.65 11.47
C SER A 159 1.34 -6.14 11.34
N THR A 160 1.17 -6.61 10.10
CA THR A 160 0.77 -8.00 9.85
C THR A 160 1.89 -8.99 10.19
N ILE A 161 3.14 -8.69 9.82
CA ILE A 161 4.29 -9.51 10.20
C ILE A 161 4.48 -9.54 11.71
N ALA A 162 4.32 -8.40 12.40
CA ALA A 162 4.44 -8.33 13.86
C ALA A 162 3.43 -9.27 14.55
N LEU A 163 2.18 -9.31 14.07
CA LEU A 163 1.17 -10.26 14.57
C LEU A 163 1.61 -11.72 14.38
N VAL A 164 2.06 -12.08 13.17
CA VAL A 164 2.47 -13.47 12.87
C VAL A 164 3.60 -13.91 13.82
N TYR A 165 4.59 -13.03 14.03
CA TYR A 165 5.67 -13.27 14.98
C TYR A 165 5.21 -13.40 16.43
N GLU A 166 4.23 -12.60 16.84
CA GLU A 166 3.65 -12.64 18.19
C GLU A 166 2.90 -13.96 18.43
N ILE A 167 2.04 -14.39 17.49
CA ILE A 167 1.31 -15.65 17.57
C ILE A 167 2.27 -16.84 17.64
N ALA A 168 3.33 -16.81 16.81
CA ALA A 168 4.33 -17.87 16.80
C ALA A 168 5.07 -18.06 18.13
N LYS A 169 5.02 -17.10 19.08
CA LYS A 169 5.62 -17.28 20.42
C LYS A 169 4.85 -18.28 21.29
N TYR A 170 3.60 -18.56 20.95
CA TYR A 170 2.72 -19.45 21.72
C TYR A 170 2.70 -20.89 21.20
N GLY A 171 3.39 -21.17 20.09
CA GLY A 171 3.41 -22.51 19.49
C GLY A 171 4.54 -23.38 20.04
N THR A 172 4.25 -24.65 20.30
CA THR A 172 5.24 -25.68 20.60
C THR A 172 5.27 -26.71 19.47
N VAL A 173 6.45 -27.13 19.03
CA VAL A 173 6.59 -28.19 18.02
C VAL A 173 7.34 -29.35 18.64
N VAL A 174 6.67 -30.49 18.81
CA VAL A 174 7.25 -31.68 19.46
C VAL A 174 8.42 -32.22 18.63
N GLY A 175 9.53 -32.54 19.31
CA GLY A 175 10.73 -33.08 18.67
C GLY A 175 11.61 -32.02 17.98
N VAL A 176 11.35 -30.74 18.21
CA VAL A 176 12.08 -29.61 17.65
C VAL A 176 12.64 -28.73 18.77
N ASP A 177 13.87 -28.22 18.61
CA ASP A 177 14.50 -27.28 19.56
C ASP A 177 13.60 -26.08 19.87
N PRO A 178 13.59 -25.53 21.10
CA PRO A 178 12.82 -24.33 21.44
C PRO A 178 13.09 -23.15 20.49
N ARG A 179 12.05 -22.34 20.22
CA ARG A 179 12.15 -21.14 19.38
C ARG A 179 13.16 -20.15 19.95
N LYS A 180 14.01 -19.60 19.10
CA LYS A 180 15.05 -18.62 19.45
C LYS A 180 14.78 -17.26 18.81
N THR A 181 15.65 -16.29 19.04
CA THR A 181 15.59 -15.03 18.27
C THR A 181 15.85 -15.29 16.80
N LEU A 182 15.38 -14.40 15.92
CA LEU A 182 15.63 -14.51 14.48
C LEU A 182 17.12 -14.74 14.17
N ALA A 183 17.99 -13.91 14.74
CA ALA A 183 19.42 -13.97 14.44
C ALA A 183 20.02 -15.34 14.78
N GLU A 184 19.59 -15.94 15.89
CA GLU A 184 20.00 -17.28 16.30
C GLU A 184 19.43 -18.35 15.37
N GLU A 185 18.17 -18.23 14.96
CA GLU A 185 17.57 -19.20 14.04
C GLU A 185 18.22 -19.15 12.65
N LEU A 186 18.51 -17.96 12.11
CA LEU A 186 19.21 -17.80 10.83
C LEU A 186 20.62 -18.41 10.88
N ALA A 187 21.32 -18.24 12.00
CA ALA A 187 22.67 -18.80 12.19
C ALA A 187 22.67 -20.33 12.23
N ILE A 188 21.63 -20.96 12.79
CA ILE A 188 21.57 -22.42 12.98
C ILE A 188 20.96 -23.11 11.75
N TYR A 189 19.86 -22.60 11.23
CA TYR A 189 19.03 -23.30 10.24
C TYR A 189 19.16 -22.75 8.82
N GLY A 190 19.83 -21.60 8.66
CA GLY A 190 19.83 -20.84 7.41
C GLY A 190 18.44 -20.32 7.05
N SER A 191 18.37 -19.45 6.02
CA SER A 191 17.14 -18.74 5.65
C SER A 191 15.93 -19.68 5.46
N TRP A 192 16.03 -20.70 4.61
CA TRP A 192 14.93 -21.64 4.36
C TRP A 192 14.54 -22.50 5.58
N GLY A 193 15.50 -22.86 6.42
CA GLY A 193 15.22 -23.61 7.64
C GLY A 193 14.50 -22.76 8.69
N THR A 194 14.92 -21.51 8.87
CA THR A 194 14.24 -20.52 9.73
C THR A 194 12.83 -20.24 9.25
N VAL A 195 12.65 -20.06 7.94
CA VAL A 195 11.37 -19.87 7.26
C VAL A 195 10.39 -20.99 7.60
N ALA A 196 10.78 -22.25 7.36
CA ALA A 196 9.94 -23.41 7.62
C ALA A 196 9.57 -23.52 9.10
N ARG A 197 10.53 -23.26 10.01
CA ARG A 197 10.31 -23.30 11.45
C ARG A 197 9.35 -22.22 11.93
N ASN A 198 9.55 -20.96 11.55
CA ASN A 198 8.68 -19.87 11.96
C ASN A 198 7.24 -20.07 11.46
N ALA A 199 7.06 -20.59 10.24
CA ALA A 199 5.75 -21.00 9.74
C ALA A 199 5.11 -22.10 10.60
N MET A 200 5.86 -23.14 10.97
CA MET A 200 5.36 -24.21 11.86
C MET A 200 4.98 -23.68 13.24
N TYR A 201 5.80 -22.81 13.85
CA TYR A 201 5.49 -22.20 15.14
C TYR A 201 4.27 -21.31 15.10
N TYR A 202 4.07 -20.54 14.02
CA TYR A 202 2.86 -19.77 13.81
C TYR A 202 1.62 -20.68 13.74
N LEU A 203 1.68 -21.73 12.93
CA LEU A 203 0.59 -22.71 12.78
C LEU A 203 0.27 -23.42 14.09
N ALA A 204 1.28 -23.85 14.84
CA ALA A 204 1.14 -24.46 16.15
C ALA A 204 0.56 -23.46 17.17
N GLY A 205 1.09 -22.23 17.21
CA GLY A 205 0.60 -21.18 18.12
C GLY A 205 -0.88 -20.90 17.92
N PHE A 206 -1.35 -20.89 16.67
CA PHE A 206 -2.76 -20.76 16.36
C PHE A 206 -3.57 -22.01 16.78
N ALA A 207 -3.09 -23.21 16.45
CA ALA A 207 -3.83 -24.46 16.70
C ALA A 207 -3.91 -24.84 18.20
N GLU A 208 -2.85 -24.59 18.95
CA GLU A 208 -2.70 -24.98 20.36
C GLU A 208 -3.37 -24.00 21.33
N ASN A 209 -3.70 -22.78 20.87
CA ASN A 209 -4.21 -21.71 21.73
C ASN A 209 -5.55 -21.11 21.25
N PRO A 210 -6.61 -21.91 21.06
CA PRO A 210 -7.93 -21.42 20.64
C PRO A 210 -8.52 -20.37 21.59
N GLN A 211 -8.19 -20.44 22.88
CA GLN A 211 -8.58 -19.47 23.89
C GLN A 211 -7.97 -18.07 23.68
N LEU A 212 -6.85 -17.96 22.96
CA LEU A 212 -6.18 -16.69 22.67
C LEU A 212 -6.60 -16.08 21.33
N TRP A 213 -7.44 -16.74 20.54
CA TRP A 213 -7.82 -16.26 19.20
C TRP A 213 -8.41 -14.85 19.22
N ALA A 214 -9.34 -14.58 20.15
CA ALA A 214 -9.92 -13.25 20.28
C ALA A 214 -8.86 -12.18 20.60
N THR A 215 -7.88 -12.52 21.44
CA THR A 215 -6.75 -11.64 21.77
C THR A 215 -5.85 -11.39 20.56
N PHE A 216 -5.50 -12.43 19.81
CA PHE A 216 -4.68 -12.31 18.59
C PHE A 216 -5.35 -11.40 17.55
N TRP A 217 -6.64 -11.60 17.30
CA TRP A 217 -7.41 -10.73 16.40
C TRP A 217 -7.53 -9.30 16.95
N GLY A 218 -7.68 -9.14 18.27
CA GLY A 218 -7.69 -7.84 18.95
C GLY A 218 -6.39 -7.06 18.75
N TRP A 219 -5.23 -7.68 18.97
CA TRP A 219 -3.92 -7.05 18.75
C TRP A 219 -3.69 -6.65 17.31
N TRP A 220 -4.14 -7.46 16.36
CA TRP A 220 -4.04 -7.11 14.96
C TRP A 220 -4.88 -5.88 14.62
N VAL A 221 -6.14 -5.82 15.07
CA VAL A 221 -7.01 -4.66 14.88
C VAL A 221 -6.45 -3.40 15.55
N GLU A 222 -5.89 -3.52 16.75
CA GLU A 222 -5.26 -2.41 17.46
C GLU A 222 -4.02 -1.88 16.74
N ASN A 223 -3.13 -2.78 16.31
CA ASN A 223 -1.93 -2.40 15.55
C ASN A 223 -2.31 -1.75 14.22
N LEU A 224 -3.24 -2.37 13.49
CA LEU A 224 -3.81 -1.80 12.29
C LEU A 224 -4.35 -0.39 12.55
N SER A 225 -5.26 -0.21 13.51
CA SER A 225 -5.83 1.09 13.92
C SER A 225 -4.75 2.16 14.16
N THR A 226 -3.66 1.78 14.80
CA THR A 226 -2.50 2.64 15.06
C THR A 226 -1.84 3.13 13.78
N TYR A 227 -1.62 2.23 12.80
CA TYR A 227 -1.07 2.61 11.50
C TYR A 227 -2.04 3.43 10.66
N PHE A 228 -3.37 3.26 10.80
CA PHE A 228 -4.32 4.14 10.12
C PHE A 228 -4.14 5.58 10.55
N LEU A 229 -4.27 5.85 11.85
CA LEU A 229 -4.17 7.21 12.38
C LEU A 229 -2.81 7.85 12.05
N GLN A 230 -1.74 7.06 12.07
CA GLN A 230 -0.41 7.52 11.69
C GLN A 230 -0.31 7.83 10.21
N TYR A 231 -0.80 6.93 9.35
CA TYR A 231 -0.77 7.12 7.90
C TYR A 231 -1.48 8.41 7.51
N GLN A 232 -2.65 8.70 8.09
CA GLN A 232 -3.40 9.94 7.79
C GLN A 232 -2.53 11.19 8.06
N ALA A 233 -1.97 11.28 9.27
CA ALA A 233 -1.14 12.40 9.67
C ALA A 233 0.18 12.47 8.87
N ASN A 234 0.75 11.31 8.53
CA ASN A 234 2.00 11.25 7.78
C ASN A 234 1.81 11.62 6.32
N PHE A 235 0.76 11.11 5.67
CA PHE A 235 0.48 11.40 4.27
C PHE A 235 0.18 12.88 4.05
N ASP A 236 -0.66 13.50 4.90
CA ASP A 236 -0.90 14.94 4.83
C ASP A 236 0.40 15.74 5.01
N ALA A 237 1.25 15.39 5.98
CA ALA A 237 2.53 16.04 6.19
C ALA A 237 3.54 15.82 5.05
N ILE A 238 3.51 14.66 4.38
CA ILE A 238 4.31 14.36 3.18
C ILE A 238 3.89 15.29 2.05
N MET A 239 2.59 15.41 1.79
CA MET A 239 2.05 16.25 0.73
C MET A 239 2.34 17.73 0.99
N ASP A 240 2.16 18.20 2.23
CA ASP A 240 2.58 19.55 2.65
C ASP A 240 4.09 19.76 2.44
N GLY A 241 4.91 18.77 2.80
CA GLY A 241 6.35 18.81 2.60
C GLY A 241 6.73 18.92 1.11
N ILE A 242 6.05 18.18 0.24
CA ILE A 242 6.23 18.25 -1.22
C ILE A 242 5.92 19.66 -1.71
N PHE A 243 4.73 20.20 -1.40
CA PHE A 243 4.33 21.53 -1.87
C PHE A 243 5.11 22.67 -1.23
N LYS A 244 5.65 22.49 -0.02
CA LYS A 244 6.58 23.44 0.59
C LYS A 244 7.90 23.51 -0.17
N LEU A 245 8.40 22.36 -0.64
CA LEU A 245 9.64 22.28 -1.41
C LEU A 245 9.46 22.69 -2.88
N ASN A 246 8.28 22.44 -3.44
CA ASN A 246 7.94 22.75 -4.83
C ASN A 246 6.45 23.10 -4.96
N PRO A 247 6.07 24.39 -4.88
CA PRO A 247 4.67 24.80 -4.92
C PRO A 247 3.94 24.55 -6.25
N ASP A 248 4.68 24.41 -7.35
CA ASP A 248 4.13 24.38 -8.72
C ASP A 248 4.05 22.96 -9.30
N VAL A 249 4.55 21.96 -8.58
CA VAL A 249 4.64 20.58 -9.06
C VAL A 249 3.27 19.95 -9.35
N THR A 250 3.21 19.10 -10.37
CA THR A 250 2.08 18.17 -10.55
C THR A 250 2.33 16.90 -9.74
N VAL A 251 1.34 16.46 -8.96
CA VAL A 251 1.43 15.22 -8.17
C VAL A 251 0.34 14.25 -8.59
N VAL A 252 0.68 12.97 -8.73
CA VAL A 252 -0.29 11.87 -8.84
C VAL A 252 -0.15 10.99 -7.61
N ASN A 253 -1.19 10.96 -6.78
CA ASN A 253 -1.30 10.02 -5.68
C ASN A 253 -1.82 8.68 -6.22
N LEU A 254 -1.13 7.59 -5.93
CA LEU A 254 -1.52 6.26 -6.39
C LEU A 254 -2.31 5.56 -5.28
N ALA A 255 -3.32 4.80 -5.69
CA ALA A 255 -4.00 3.86 -4.81
C ALA A 255 -3.07 2.73 -4.35
N SER A 256 -3.30 2.18 -3.17
CA SER A 256 -2.49 1.07 -2.66
C SER A 256 -3.06 -0.24 -3.18
N GLY A 257 -2.30 -0.95 -4.01
CA GLY A 257 -2.66 -2.33 -4.34
C GLY A 257 -2.71 -3.19 -3.07
N ASN A 258 -3.79 -3.95 -2.90
CA ASN A 258 -3.95 -4.85 -1.76
C ASN A 258 -2.97 -6.03 -1.87
N SER A 259 -1.76 -5.83 -1.34
CA SER A 259 -0.66 -6.81 -1.31
C SER A 259 -1.05 -8.13 -0.61
N PHE A 260 -2.16 -8.14 0.12
CA PHE A 260 -2.65 -9.30 0.84
C PHE A 260 -3.74 -10.07 0.08
N ARG A 261 -4.19 -9.60 -1.10
CA ARG A 261 -5.32 -10.19 -1.82
C ARG A 261 -5.11 -11.65 -2.25
N CYS A 262 -3.85 -12.04 -2.46
CA CYS A 262 -3.46 -13.41 -2.78
C CYS A 262 -2.86 -14.14 -1.57
N LEU A 263 -2.83 -13.51 -0.40
CA LEU A 263 -2.30 -14.09 0.82
C LEU A 263 -3.25 -15.15 1.36
N SER A 264 -2.73 -16.18 2.03
CA SER A 264 -3.55 -17.10 2.82
C SER A 264 -2.74 -17.55 4.03
N ILE A 265 -3.14 -17.07 5.21
CA ILE A 265 -2.42 -17.39 6.46
C ILE A 265 -3.26 -18.24 7.42
N ILE A 266 -4.50 -18.55 7.06
CA ILE A 266 -5.39 -19.33 7.93
C ILE A 266 -5.55 -20.74 7.37
N PRO A 267 -5.06 -21.77 8.07
CA PRO A 267 -5.31 -23.15 7.70
C PRO A 267 -6.81 -23.47 7.72
N GLY A 268 -7.33 -24.05 6.63
CA GLY A 268 -8.65 -24.69 6.61
C GLY A 268 -9.88 -23.79 6.40
N VAL A 269 -9.73 -22.52 6.02
CA VAL A 269 -10.90 -21.63 5.79
C VAL A 269 -11.38 -21.66 4.34
N ARG A 270 -12.60 -22.19 4.13
CA ARG A 270 -13.58 -21.77 3.09
C ARG A 270 -14.69 -20.94 3.77
N SER A 271 -15.35 -20.08 2.99
CA SER A 271 -16.23 -18.95 3.37
C SER A 271 -17.53 -19.27 4.15
N GLY A 272 -18.04 -18.29 4.93
CA GLY A 272 -19.30 -18.36 5.70
C GLY A 272 -19.82 -16.99 6.20
N SER A 273 -21.05 -16.92 6.74
CA SER A 273 -21.68 -15.65 7.21
C SER A 273 -21.99 -15.68 8.71
N LEU A 274 -21.77 -14.57 9.42
CA LEU A 274 -22.05 -14.39 10.85
C LEU A 274 -23.25 -13.44 11.04
N LYS A 275 -24.17 -13.80 11.94
CA LYS A 275 -25.30 -12.95 12.33
C LYS A 275 -24.88 -12.09 13.52
N LEU A 276 -24.93 -10.76 13.37
CA LEU A 276 -24.59 -9.81 14.43
C LEU A 276 -25.87 -9.28 15.08
N GLN A 277 -26.30 -9.95 16.15
CA GLN A 277 -27.42 -9.53 17.00
C GLN A 277 -27.12 -9.81 18.46
N TRP A 278 -27.67 -9.00 19.36
CA TRP A 278 -27.66 -9.24 20.81
C TRP A 278 -29.10 -9.37 21.30
N MET A 279 -29.46 -10.53 21.87
CA MET A 279 -30.83 -10.87 22.28
C MET A 279 -31.89 -10.57 21.18
N ASP A 280 -31.58 -11.00 19.95
CA ASP A 280 -32.40 -10.81 18.73
C ASP A 280 -32.65 -9.35 18.32
N LYS A 281 -31.83 -8.40 18.78
CA LYS A 281 -31.89 -6.99 18.38
C LYS A 281 -30.59 -6.54 17.69
N PRO A 282 -30.66 -5.55 16.77
CA PRO A 282 -29.48 -4.95 16.13
C PRO A 282 -28.51 -4.38 17.18
N VAL A 283 -27.21 -4.59 16.98
CA VAL A 283 -26.17 -4.05 17.86
C VAL A 283 -25.94 -2.58 17.55
N GLN A 284 -25.99 -1.71 18.56
CA GLN A 284 -25.70 -0.28 18.43
C GLN A 284 -24.38 0.07 19.11
N VAL A 285 -23.56 0.88 18.45
CA VAL A 285 -22.25 1.32 18.92
C VAL A 285 -22.23 2.84 18.99
N ASP A 286 -21.87 3.38 20.15
CA ASP A 286 -21.63 4.80 20.34
C ASP A 286 -20.18 5.15 20.06
N LEU A 287 -19.95 5.96 19.03
CA LEU A 287 -18.63 6.47 18.70
C LEU A 287 -18.52 7.94 19.17
N PRO A 288 -17.46 8.31 19.93
CA PRO A 288 -17.27 9.68 20.38
C PRO A 288 -17.24 10.65 19.19
N PHE A 289 -17.99 11.74 19.29
CA PHE A 289 -18.16 12.80 18.26
C PHE A 289 -18.94 12.44 16.99
N VAL A 290 -19.43 11.19 16.85
CA VAL A 290 -20.19 10.71 15.67
C VAL A 290 -21.62 10.29 16.04
N GLY A 291 -21.85 9.89 17.29
CA GLY A 291 -23.16 9.44 17.79
C GLY A 291 -23.40 7.94 17.59
N THR A 292 -24.62 7.50 17.91
CA THR A 292 -25.00 6.08 17.93
C THR A 292 -25.21 5.52 16.52
N PHE A 293 -24.43 4.51 16.15
CA PHE A 293 -24.55 3.79 14.88
C PHE A 293 -25.09 2.37 15.09
N THR A 294 -25.99 1.91 14.22
CA THR A 294 -26.52 0.53 14.28
C THR A 294 -25.78 -0.37 13.28
N LEU A 295 -25.13 -1.41 13.78
CA LEU A 295 -24.41 -2.39 12.96
C LEU A 295 -25.38 -3.23 12.10
N PRO A 296 -24.95 -3.69 10.91
CA PRO A 296 -25.76 -4.55 10.05
C PRO A 296 -26.03 -5.93 10.70
N ASN A 297 -27.19 -6.52 10.38
CA ASN A 297 -27.69 -7.78 10.97
C ASN A 297 -26.84 -9.02 10.66
N PHE A 298 -26.08 -9.00 9.56
CA PHE A 298 -25.18 -10.06 9.16
C PHE A 298 -23.88 -9.44 8.64
N VAL A 299 -22.76 -10.10 8.90
CA VAL A 299 -21.49 -9.85 8.25
C VAL A 299 -21.12 -11.11 7.48
N HIS A 300 -21.02 -10.96 6.16
CA HIS A 300 -20.50 -11.99 5.27
C HIS A 300 -18.96 -11.93 5.34
N VAL A 301 -18.31 -13.03 5.73
CA VAL A 301 -16.84 -13.12 5.81
C VAL A 301 -16.36 -14.21 4.85
N SER A 302 -15.69 -13.83 3.75
CA SER A 302 -15.16 -14.80 2.78
C SER A 302 -13.68 -14.59 2.38
N GLU A 303 -12.96 -15.72 2.40
CA GLU A 303 -11.73 -16.17 1.71
C GLU A 303 -10.33 -15.72 2.17
N ASN A 304 -10.10 -14.51 2.67
CA ASN A 304 -8.97 -14.22 3.56
C ASN A 304 -9.30 -12.96 4.38
N PRO A 305 -9.56 -13.06 5.70
CA PRO A 305 -9.96 -11.91 6.51
C PRO A 305 -8.88 -10.81 6.54
N ILE A 306 -7.61 -11.15 6.35
CA ILE A 306 -6.53 -10.16 6.25
C ILE A 306 -6.58 -9.42 4.93
N ALA A 307 -6.81 -10.12 3.82
CA ALA A 307 -7.04 -9.47 2.53
C ALA A 307 -8.22 -8.50 2.61
N ASN A 308 -9.34 -8.94 3.17
CA ASN A 308 -10.56 -8.13 3.21
C ASN A 308 -10.43 -6.93 4.15
N VAL A 309 -9.92 -7.14 5.37
CA VAL A 309 -9.76 -6.04 6.32
C VAL A 309 -8.74 -5.04 5.79
N THR A 310 -7.61 -5.49 5.23
CA THR A 310 -6.65 -4.56 4.63
C THR A 310 -7.24 -3.81 3.42
N GLY A 311 -8.02 -4.50 2.58
CA GLY A 311 -8.72 -3.86 1.46
C GLY A 311 -9.70 -2.79 1.91
N VAL A 312 -10.63 -3.15 2.82
CA VAL A 312 -11.55 -2.21 3.48
C VAL A 312 -10.77 -1.05 4.09
N MET A 313 -9.64 -1.33 4.71
CA MET A 313 -8.84 -0.32 5.35
C MET A 313 -8.23 0.69 4.38
N TYR A 314 -7.73 0.23 3.23
CA TYR A 314 -7.29 1.14 2.18
C TYR A 314 -8.45 2.00 1.69
N ASP A 315 -9.57 1.37 1.34
CA ASP A 315 -10.75 2.04 0.78
C ASP A 315 -11.34 3.09 1.73
N PHE A 316 -11.38 2.82 3.03
CA PHE A 316 -12.02 3.70 4.02
C PHE A 316 -11.07 4.70 4.66
N PHE A 317 -9.75 4.48 4.66
CA PHE A 317 -8.83 5.31 5.42
C PHE A 317 -7.64 5.86 4.64
N TYR A 318 -7.14 5.16 3.62
CA TYR A 318 -5.98 5.63 2.86
C TYR A 318 -6.43 6.39 1.61
N GLU A 319 -7.32 5.80 0.83
CA GLU A 319 -7.77 6.39 -0.42
C GLU A 319 -8.53 7.71 -0.24
N PRO A 320 -9.41 7.88 0.77
CA PRO A 320 -10.11 9.15 0.97
C PRO A 320 -9.15 10.31 1.22
N ILE A 321 -8.03 10.09 1.91
CA ILE A 321 -7.05 11.14 2.19
C ILE A 321 -6.27 11.50 0.93
N ARG A 322 -5.85 10.50 0.16
CA ARG A 322 -5.18 10.73 -1.13
C ARG A 322 -6.06 11.50 -2.10
N GLN A 323 -7.34 11.12 -2.18
CA GLN A 323 -8.33 11.79 -3.02
C GLN A 323 -8.66 13.19 -2.51
N ALA A 324 -8.70 13.42 -1.20
CA ALA A 324 -8.96 14.75 -0.63
C ALA A 324 -7.97 15.81 -1.13
N TRP A 325 -6.72 15.42 -1.46
CA TRP A 325 -5.74 16.33 -2.03
C TRP A 325 -6.09 16.82 -3.44
N THR A 326 -6.85 16.06 -4.23
CA THR A 326 -7.36 16.51 -5.53
C THR A 326 -8.32 17.70 -5.38
N VAL A 327 -9.02 17.77 -4.23
CA VAL A 327 -9.90 18.89 -3.87
C VAL A 327 -9.11 20.03 -3.22
N LYS A 328 -8.12 19.72 -2.37
CA LYS A 328 -7.26 20.74 -1.73
C LYS A 328 -6.39 21.51 -2.75
N LYS A 329 -5.97 20.85 -3.83
CA LYS A 329 -5.05 21.39 -4.86
C LYS A 329 -5.54 21.04 -6.28
N PRO A 330 -6.69 21.58 -6.71
CA PRO A 330 -7.31 21.22 -7.99
C PRO A 330 -6.41 21.59 -9.17
N GLY A 331 -6.29 20.67 -10.13
CA GLY A 331 -5.44 20.84 -11.32
C GLY A 331 -3.94 20.67 -11.09
N GLN A 332 -3.50 20.50 -9.84
CA GLN A 332 -2.12 20.17 -9.48
C GLN A 332 -1.98 18.75 -8.92
N VAL A 333 -2.99 18.27 -8.17
CA VAL A 333 -3.01 16.91 -7.64
C VAL A 333 -4.07 16.07 -8.36
N PHE A 334 -3.64 14.89 -8.80
CA PHE A 334 -4.48 13.85 -9.39
C PHE A 334 -4.42 12.59 -8.54
N TYR A 335 -5.40 11.72 -8.72
CA TYR A 335 -5.46 10.42 -8.05
C TYR A 335 -5.62 9.34 -9.11
N ALA A 336 -4.75 8.33 -9.09
CA ALA A 336 -4.81 7.19 -10.00
C ALA A 336 -5.13 5.92 -9.23
N ASP A 337 -6.23 5.26 -9.60
CA ASP A 337 -6.51 3.91 -9.11
C ASP A 337 -5.68 2.88 -9.88
N VAL A 338 -4.73 2.28 -9.18
CA VAL A 338 -3.80 1.29 -9.72
C VAL A 338 -4.00 -0.08 -9.07
N THR A 339 -5.04 -0.27 -8.26
CA THR A 339 -5.18 -1.43 -7.35
C THR A 339 -5.23 -2.80 -8.02
N ASP A 340 -5.65 -2.85 -9.28
CA ASP A 340 -5.84 -4.08 -10.06
C ASP A 340 -4.60 -4.56 -10.84
N TYR A 341 -3.40 -4.03 -10.55
CA TYR A 341 -2.19 -4.50 -11.24
C TYR A 341 -1.98 -6.01 -11.05
N GLU A 342 -1.44 -6.72 -12.05
CA GLU A 342 -1.08 -8.13 -11.91
C GLU A 342 0.12 -8.30 -10.93
N MET A 343 -0.01 -9.21 -9.96
CA MET A 343 1.05 -9.51 -8.99
C MET A 343 1.95 -10.66 -9.44
N ILE A 344 3.21 -10.60 -9.03
CA ILE A 344 4.20 -11.66 -9.23
C ILE A 344 3.79 -12.95 -8.52
N MET A 345 3.29 -12.83 -7.28
CA MET A 345 2.80 -13.99 -6.56
C MET A 345 1.63 -14.64 -7.29
N LYS A 346 1.70 -15.96 -7.44
CA LYS A 346 0.59 -16.79 -7.92
C LYS A 346 -0.37 -17.05 -6.75
N ASN A 347 -1.64 -17.36 -7.02
CA ASN A 347 -2.64 -17.72 -6.00
C ASN A 347 -2.25 -19.00 -5.24
N GLN A 348 -1.26 -18.92 -4.37
CA GLN A 348 -0.69 -20.01 -3.59
C GLN A 348 -0.72 -19.64 -2.11
N ILE A 349 -1.01 -20.63 -1.27
CA ILE A 349 -1.03 -20.46 0.18
C ILE A 349 0.37 -20.10 0.65
N THR A 350 0.52 -18.91 1.22
CA THR A 350 1.81 -18.41 1.71
C THR A 350 1.62 -17.73 3.06
N ILE A 351 2.40 -18.16 4.07
CA ILE A 351 2.47 -17.49 5.37
C ILE A 351 3.51 -16.38 5.24
N PRO A 352 3.16 -15.11 5.49
CA PRO A 352 4.01 -13.98 5.22
C PRO A 352 4.97 -13.81 6.38
N MET A 353 6.25 -14.06 6.14
CA MET A 353 7.34 -13.63 7.04
C MET A 353 8.32 -12.82 6.22
N TYR A 354 9.12 -11.96 6.86
CA TYR A 354 10.11 -11.18 6.10
C TYR A 354 11.10 -12.09 5.36
N GLU A 355 11.36 -13.30 5.87
CA GLU A 355 12.18 -14.30 5.19
C GLU A 355 11.48 -14.97 3.99
N PHE A 356 10.15 -14.94 3.93
CA PHE A 356 9.39 -15.41 2.76
C PHE A 356 9.33 -14.34 1.66
N MET A 357 9.91 -13.15 1.84
CA MET A 357 10.05 -12.21 0.72
C MET A 357 11.12 -12.73 -0.25
N SER A 358 10.70 -13.12 -1.44
CA SER A 358 11.60 -13.65 -2.47
C SER A 358 11.78 -12.70 -3.65
N MET A 359 12.97 -12.73 -4.25
CA MET A 359 13.26 -12.08 -5.53
C MET A 359 13.07 -13.02 -6.73
N ASP A 360 12.94 -14.33 -6.51
CA ASP A 360 12.88 -15.35 -7.58
C ASP A 360 11.50 -16.01 -7.69
N ASP A 361 10.48 -15.37 -7.11
CA ASP A 361 9.08 -15.78 -7.13
C ASP A 361 8.80 -17.12 -6.44
N SER A 362 9.77 -17.65 -5.68
CA SER A 362 9.66 -18.90 -4.94
C SER A 362 8.82 -18.79 -3.65
N ALA A 363 8.49 -17.57 -3.22
CA ALA A 363 7.78 -17.29 -1.98
C ALA A 363 6.87 -16.04 -2.10
N PHE A 364 6.50 -15.42 -0.97
CA PHE A 364 5.59 -14.27 -0.93
C PHE A 364 6.20 -13.06 -1.64
N ASN A 365 5.67 -12.70 -2.81
CA ASN A 365 6.09 -11.52 -3.56
C ASN A 365 4.84 -10.76 -4.09
N PRO A 366 4.31 -9.79 -3.32
CA PRO A 366 3.09 -9.09 -3.68
C PRO A 366 3.32 -7.95 -4.68
N HIS A 367 4.51 -7.86 -5.28
CA HIS A 367 4.86 -6.77 -6.19
C HIS A 367 4.30 -7.03 -7.59
N ALA A 368 4.18 -5.96 -8.38
CA ALA A 368 3.61 -6.03 -9.71
C ALA A 368 4.52 -6.77 -10.72
N THR A 369 3.93 -7.55 -11.63
CA THR A 369 4.65 -8.10 -12.80
C THR A 369 5.06 -6.99 -13.77
N LEU A 370 5.72 -7.35 -14.88
CA LEU A 370 5.96 -6.39 -15.98
C LEU A 370 4.63 -5.85 -16.55
N ALA A 371 3.61 -6.70 -16.71
CA ALA A 371 2.30 -6.27 -17.19
C ALA A 371 1.56 -5.46 -16.12
N GLY A 372 1.67 -5.83 -14.84
CA GLY A 372 1.17 -5.03 -13.72
C GLY A 372 1.78 -3.63 -13.68
N ASN A 373 3.11 -3.50 -13.81
CA ASN A 373 3.78 -2.19 -13.86
C ASN A 373 3.35 -1.35 -15.08
N ARG A 374 3.10 -1.99 -16.23
CA ARG A 374 2.54 -1.30 -17.40
C ARG A 374 1.12 -0.80 -17.12
N TYR A 375 0.27 -1.64 -16.53
CA TYR A 375 -1.08 -1.26 -16.10
C TYR A 375 -1.05 -0.05 -15.17
N MET A 376 -0.20 -0.05 -14.14
CA MET A 376 -0.05 1.08 -13.23
C MET A 376 0.34 2.36 -13.98
N ALA A 377 1.33 2.28 -14.89
CA ALA A 377 1.75 3.43 -15.67
C ALA A 377 0.63 3.96 -16.60
N ASP A 378 -0.16 3.07 -17.22
CA ASP A 378 -1.31 3.46 -18.04
C ASP A 378 -2.39 4.15 -17.22
N LYS A 379 -2.70 3.65 -16.02
CA LYS A 379 -3.66 4.29 -15.10
C LYS A 379 -3.22 5.67 -14.61
N ILE A 380 -1.92 5.87 -14.43
CA ILE A 380 -1.37 7.19 -14.10
C ILE A 380 -1.53 8.14 -15.28
N LEU A 381 -1.32 7.67 -16.52
CA LEU A 381 -1.51 8.49 -17.71
C LEU A 381 -2.96 8.93 -17.86
N GLU A 382 -3.92 8.03 -17.62
CA GLU A 382 -5.37 8.31 -17.76
C GLU A 382 -5.84 9.55 -16.98
N VAL A 383 -5.19 9.86 -15.85
CA VAL A 383 -5.58 10.96 -14.96
C VAL A 383 -4.78 12.24 -15.19
N LEU A 384 -3.73 12.19 -15.99
CA LEU A 384 -2.91 13.35 -16.31
C LEU A 384 -3.54 14.19 -17.44
N PRO A 385 -3.24 15.49 -17.52
CA PRO A 385 -3.70 16.34 -18.62
C PRO A 385 -3.13 15.89 -19.97
N THR A 386 -3.89 16.10 -21.04
CA THR A 386 -3.41 16.00 -22.42
C THR A 386 -2.54 17.21 -22.81
N ARG A 387 -1.78 17.09 -23.90
CA ARG A 387 -0.94 18.14 -24.49
C ARG A 387 -1.73 19.27 -25.12
#